data_AF-A0A2V8F4M3-F1
#
_entry.id   AF-A0A2V8F4M3-F1
#
_cell.length_a   1.000
_cell.length_b   1.000
_cell.length_c   1.000
_cell.angle_alpha   90.00
_cell.angle_beta   90.00
_cell.angle_gamma   90.00
#
_symmetry.space_group_name_H-M   'P 1'
#
loop_
_entity.id
_entity.type
_entity.pdbx_description
1 polymer ?
#
loop_
_entity_poly.entity_id
_entity_poly.type
_entity_poly.pdbx_seq_one_letter_code
_entity_poly.pdbx_strand_id
1 'polypeptide(L)'
;MQRSRLAEAYARLTRREKDVLAWVAEGKANAEIGQILATRTRTVAKHLEHIFTKLGVESRTAAARIAFEVMRTRGSPSRRPPKQAKRKRNR
;
A
#
# COMPACT_ATOMS: atom_id res chain seq x y z
N MET A 1 -17.12 -14.48 -6.36
CA MET A 1 -17.66 -13.81 -5.15
C MET A 1 -16.60 -13.23 -4.19
N GLN A 2 -15.28 -13.31 -4.45
CA GLN A 2 -14.26 -12.78 -3.52
C GLN A 2 -14.01 -11.26 -3.58
N ARG A 3 -14.47 -10.57 -4.63
CA ARG A 3 -14.18 -9.14 -4.86
C ARG A 3 -14.77 -8.20 -3.79
N SER A 4 -15.97 -8.49 -3.29
CA SER A 4 -16.68 -7.64 -2.33
C SER A 4 -15.97 -7.60 -0.97
N ARG A 5 -15.46 -8.76 -0.53
CA ARG A 5 -14.82 -8.91 0.79
C ARG A 5 -13.50 -8.15 0.89
N LEU A 6 -12.76 -8.06 -0.21
CA LEU A 6 -11.52 -7.28 -0.29
C LEU A 6 -11.79 -5.77 -0.21
N ALA A 7 -12.85 -5.30 -0.86
CA ALA A 7 -13.26 -3.90 -0.80
C ALA A 7 -13.71 -3.50 0.61
N GLU A 8 -14.40 -4.38 1.33
CA GLU A 8 -14.76 -4.19 2.74
C GLU A 8 -13.54 -4.19 3.66
N ALA A 9 -12.63 -5.15 3.49
CA ALA A 9 -11.39 -5.20 4.27
C ALA A 9 -10.55 -3.94 4.05
N TYR A 10 -10.45 -3.47 2.80
CA TYR A 10 -9.82 -2.20 2.48
C TYR A 10 -10.57 -1.02 3.10
N ALA A 11 -11.91 -1.03 3.13
CA ALA A 11 -12.69 0.02 3.77
C ALA A 11 -12.42 0.13 5.28
N ARG A 12 -12.19 -1.01 5.96
CA ARG A 12 -11.86 -1.11 7.41
C ARG A 12 -10.44 -0.63 7.76
N LEU A 13 -9.56 -0.43 6.78
CA LEU A 13 -8.24 0.17 7.01
C LEU A 13 -8.38 1.64 7.41
N THR A 14 -7.51 2.09 8.31
CA THR A 14 -7.36 3.51 8.67
C THR A 14 -6.83 4.32 7.48
N ARG A 15 -6.97 5.64 7.54
CA ARG A 15 -6.46 6.53 6.48
C ARG A 15 -4.96 6.31 6.21
N ARG A 16 -4.15 6.24 7.27
CA ARG A 16 -2.69 6.02 7.16
C ARG A 16 -2.34 4.65 6.59
N GLU A 17 -3.08 3.62 6.97
CA GLU A 17 -2.89 2.27 6.41
C GLU A 17 -3.21 2.22 4.91
N LYS A 18 -4.27 2.92 4.47
CA LYS A 18 -4.62 3.07 3.05
C LYS A 18 -3.52 3.80 2.29
N ASP A 19 -2.98 4.89 2.85
CA ASP A 19 -1.88 5.64 2.24
C ASP A 19 -0.65 4.74 2.04
N VAL A 20 -0.21 4.03 3.09
CA VAL A 20 0.91 3.08 3.02
C VAL A 20 0.65 2.02 1.95
N LEU A 21 -0.53 1.42 1.95
CA LEU A 21 -0.91 0.36 1.02
C LEU A 21 -0.94 0.84 -0.43
N ALA A 22 -1.37 2.08 -0.69
CA ALA A 22 -1.35 2.69 -2.02
C ALA A 22 0.09 2.81 -2.56
N TRP A 23 1.04 3.25 -1.72
CA TRP A 23 2.44 3.32 -2.14
C TRP A 23 3.09 1.94 -2.33
N VAL A 24 2.67 0.95 -1.55
CA VAL A 24 3.13 -0.44 -1.71
C VAL A 24 2.65 -1.03 -3.02
N ALA A 25 1.42 -0.73 -3.43
CA ALA A 25 0.85 -1.15 -4.71
C ALA A 25 1.62 -0.57 -5.91
N GLU A 26 2.14 0.65 -5.76
CA GLU A 26 3.03 1.31 -6.73
C GLU A 26 4.48 0.75 -6.70
N GLY A 27 4.78 -0.18 -5.80
CA GLY A 27 6.09 -0.84 -5.72
C GLY A 27 7.14 -0.07 -4.91
N LYS A 28 6.78 0.98 -4.19
CA LYS A 28 7.71 1.78 -3.37
C LYS A 28 8.22 1.03 -2.16
N ALA A 29 9.52 1.17 -1.87
CA ALA A 29 10.15 0.55 -0.71
C ALA A 29 9.73 1.23 0.60
N ASN A 30 9.70 0.50 1.71
CA ASN A 30 9.26 1.03 3.02
C ASN A 30 10.02 2.30 3.44
N ALA A 31 11.30 2.42 3.06
CA ALA A 31 12.10 3.62 3.32
C ALA A 31 11.63 4.84 2.51
N GLU A 32 11.28 4.65 1.23
CA GLU A 32 10.70 5.71 0.39
C GLU A 32 9.31 6.11 0.91
N ILE A 33 8.48 5.14 1.25
CA ILE A 33 7.15 5.38 1.83
C ILE A 33 7.26 6.19 3.12
N GLY A 34 8.24 5.85 3.95
CA GLY A 34 8.54 6.61 5.16
C GLY A 34 8.89 8.07 4.85
N GLN A 35 9.75 8.31 3.86
CA GLN A 35 10.07 9.68 3.44
C GLN A 35 8.85 10.44 2.91
N ILE A 36 8.01 9.78 2.10
CA ILE A 36 6.82 10.40 1.49
C ILE A 36 5.77 10.74 2.55
N LEU A 37 5.54 9.85 3.51
CA LEU A 37 4.55 10.03 4.58
C LEU A 37 5.12 10.74 5.82
N ALA A 38 6.35 11.26 5.74
CA ALA A 38 7.09 11.85 6.86
C ALA A 38 7.09 10.95 8.11
N THR A 39 7.27 9.65 7.90
CA THR A 39 7.15 8.58 8.91
C THR A 39 8.40 7.69 8.88
N ARG A 40 8.76 7.09 10.02
CA ARG A 40 9.93 6.18 10.07
C ARG A 40 9.64 4.86 9.34
N THR A 41 10.65 4.28 8.70
CA THR A 41 10.57 2.96 8.04
C THR A 41 10.04 1.87 8.96
N ARG A 42 10.44 1.86 10.25
CA ARG A 42 9.91 0.92 11.26
C ARG A 42 8.41 1.09 11.50
N THR A 43 7.90 2.31 11.47
CA THR A 43 6.47 2.59 11.61
C THR A 43 5.71 2.13 10.37
N VAL A 44 6.27 2.31 9.18
CA VAL A 44 5.70 1.75 7.94
C VAL A 44 5.64 0.22 8.01
N ALA A 45 6.69 -0.45 8.51
CA ALA A 45 6.69 -1.90 8.70
C ALA A 45 5.58 -2.35 9.67
N LYS A 46 5.39 -1.66 10.80
CA LYS A 46 4.26 -1.93 11.71
C LYS A 46 2.89 -1.73 11.04
N HIS A 47 2.74 -0.66 10.26
CA HIS A 47 1.50 -0.45 9.51
C HIS A 47 1.24 -1.60 8.53
N LEU A 48 2.28 -2.10 7.85
CA LEU A 48 2.18 -3.26 6.96
C LEU A 48 1.76 -4.53 7.69
N GLU A 49 2.34 -4.83 8.85
CA GLU A 49 1.93 -5.97 9.67
C GLU A 49 0.44 -5.89 10.02
N HIS A 50 -0.05 -4.73 10.44
CA HIS A 50 -1.47 -4.53 10.75
C HIS A 50 -2.35 -4.66 9.50
N ILE A 51 -1.90 -4.14 8.35
CA ILE A 51 -2.60 -4.27 7.07
C ILE A 51 -2.69 -5.74 6.65
N PHE A 52 -1.60 -6.50 6.77
CA PHE A 52 -1.52 -7.92 6.44
C PHE A 52 -2.50 -8.73 7.28
N THR A 53 -2.53 -8.50 8.58
CA THR A 53 -3.50 -9.14 9.49
C THR A 53 -4.94 -8.77 9.15
N LYS A 54 -5.22 -7.51 8.80
CA LYS A 54 -6.59 -7.04 8.45
C LYS A 54 -7.08 -7.53 7.08
N LEU A 55 -6.18 -7.63 6.11
CA LEU A 55 -6.48 -8.12 4.77
C LEU A 55 -6.40 -9.66 4.68
N GLY A 56 -5.80 -10.33 5.68
CA GLY A 56 -5.57 -11.77 5.67
C GLY A 56 -4.54 -12.20 4.63
N VAL A 57 -3.50 -11.40 4.42
CA VAL A 57 -2.42 -11.69 3.46
C VAL A 57 -1.07 -11.79 4.13
N GLU A 58 -0.26 -12.74 3.68
CA GLU A 58 1.03 -13.04 4.29
C GLU A 58 2.21 -12.38 3.55
N SER A 59 1.94 -11.71 2.43
CA SER A 59 2.98 -11.20 1.52
C SER A 59 2.71 -9.79 1.03
N ARG A 60 3.78 -8.97 0.99
CA ARG A 60 3.76 -7.62 0.40
C ARG A 60 3.22 -7.63 -1.03
N THR A 61 3.61 -8.62 -1.83
CA THR A 61 3.14 -8.76 -3.22
C THR A 61 1.64 -9.07 -3.29
N ALA A 62 1.14 -9.90 -2.36
CA ALA A 62 -0.29 -10.20 -2.26
C ALA A 62 -1.09 -8.95 -1.85
N ALA A 63 -0.60 -8.19 -0.86
CA ALA A 63 -1.19 -6.92 -0.45
C ALA A 63 -1.19 -5.87 -1.58
N ALA A 64 -0.06 -5.75 -2.31
CA ALA A 64 0.06 -4.86 -3.47
C ALA A 64 -0.96 -5.22 -4.57
N ARG A 65 -1.13 -6.51 -4.85
CA ARG A 65 -2.10 -7.00 -5.84
C ARG A 65 -3.54 -6.69 -5.45
N ILE A 66 -3.89 -6.89 -4.18
CA ILE A 66 -5.23 -6.54 -3.65
C ILE A 66 -5.47 -5.04 -3.78
N ALA A 67 -4.51 -4.23 -3.37
CA ALA A 67 -4.61 -2.78 -3.47
C ALA A 67 -4.79 -2.33 -4.93
N PHE A 68 -4.06 -2.93 -5.87
CA PHE A 68 -4.22 -2.69 -7.31
C PHE A 68 -5.63 -3.06 -7.81
N GLU A 69 -6.18 -4.19 -7.36
CA GLU A 69 -7.53 -4.64 -7.74
C GLU A 69 -8.63 -3.74 -7.16
N VAL A 70 -8.48 -3.29 -5.91
CA VAL A 70 -9.39 -2.33 -5.25
C VAL A 70 -9.29 -0.92 -5.88
N MET A 71 -8.10 -0.48 -6.27
CA MET A 71 -7.92 0.81 -6.94
C MET A 71 -8.48 0.81 -8.36
N ARG A 72 -8.36 -0.31 -9.09
CA ARG A 72 -9.01 -0.49 -10.41
C ARG A 72 -10.53 -0.38 -10.35
N THR A 73 -11.13 -0.80 -9.24
CA THR A 73 -12.59 -0.81 -9.07
C THR A 73 -13.16 0.53 -8.59
N ARG A 74 -12.36 1.37 -7.92
CA ARG A 74 -12.82 2.67 -7.39
C ARG A 74 -12.62 3.86 -8.32
N GLY A 75 -11.94 3.69 -9.45
CA GLY A 75 -11.58 4.80 -10.32
C GLY A 75 -10.46 5.63 -9.68
N SER A 76 -9.39 5.82 -10.43
CA SER A 76 -8.12 6.46 -10.07
C SER A 76 -8.21 7.59 -9.03
N PRO A 77 -7.49 7.53 -7.89
CA PRO A 77 -6.99 8.75 -7.29
C PRO A 77 -5.84 9.22 -8.17
N SER A 78 -6.15 10.04 -9.18
CA SER A 78 -5.17 10.90 -9.83
C SER A 78 -4.58 11.82 -8.76
N ARG A 79 -3.49 11.37 -8.12
CA ARG A 79 -2.55 12.20 -7.40
C ARG A 79 -1.17 11.77 -7.84
N ARG A 80 -0.80 12.19 -9.06
CA ARG A 80 0.61 12.30 -9.46
C ARG A 80 1.37 13.00 -8.33
N PRO A 81 2.40 12.39 -7.74
CA PRO A 81 3.35 13.09 -6.88
C PRO A 81 4.57 13.52 -7.70
N PRO A 82 5.30 14.54 -7.23
CA PRO A 82 6.41 15.12 -7.97
C PRO A 82 7.60 14.15 -8.02
N LYS A 83 8.34 14.27 -9.12
CA LYS A 83 9.59 13.58 -9.49
C LYS A 83 10.47 13.16 -8.29
N GLN A 84 10.60 11.87 -8.02
CA GLN A 84 11.77 11.26 -7.36
C GLN A 84 12.20 10.09 -8.23
N ALA A 85 13.03 10.31 -9.25
CA ALA A 85 14.49 10.45 -9.17
C ALA A 85 15.16 9.26 -8.48
N LYS A 86 15.63 8.32 -9.32
CA LYS A 86 16.81 7.46 -9.12
C LYS A 86 16.79 6.50 -7.91
N ARG A 87 16.59 5.19 -8.13
CA ARG A 87 17.68 4.17 -8.13
C ARG A 87 17.24 2.72 -7.83
N LYS A 88 17.92 1.83 -8.57
CA LYS A 88 18.42 0.49 -8.22
C LYS A 88 17.42 -0.52 -7.67
N ARG A 89 16.86 -1.28 -8.62
CA ARG A 89 16.51 -2.68 -8.46
C ARG A 89 17.77 -3.45 -8.02
N ASN A 90 17.94 -3.69 -6.73
CA ASN A 90 18.91 -4.69 -6.27
C ASN A 90 18.19 -6.04 -6.34
N ARG A 91 18.64 -6.86 -7.27
CA ARG A 91 18.37 -8.30 -7.34
C ARG A 91 19.12 -9.00 -6.21
#